data_AF-A0A496YM36-F1
#
_entry.id   AF-A0A496YM36-F1
#
_cell.length_a   1.000
_cell.length_b   1.000
_cell.length_c   1.000
_cell.angle_alpha   90.00
_cell.angle_beta   90.00
_cell.angle_gamma   90.00
#
_symmetry.space_group_name_H-M   'P 1'
#
loop_
_entity.id
_entity.type
_entity.pdbx_description
1 polymer ?
#
loop_
_entity_poly.entity_id
_entity_poly.type
_entity_poly.pdbx_seq_one_letter_code
_entity_poly.pdbx_strand_id
1 'polypeptide(L)'
;MGEKRNILLYIITWIAGLFFILLKGRWLEGLGSTMLDLDLILILIAYLYLRRGGVAAGCFAFGQGFVMDTFSGGFKGLFVFLYLISLACIALLSRFLHLDNPRGQVFVVGAAWLVEKVLFGAMLLTLGSQLVLEGKDIWLLILSLVVSAMAAPVCFSFLDRLKVAVSDSNHERKIVLEQH
;
A
#
# COMPACT_ATOMS: atom_id res chain seq x y z
N MET A 1 1.63 -21.01 -18.47
CA MET A 1 2.49 -21.16 -17.26
C MET A 1 2.78 -19.86 -16.49
N GLY A 2 2.61 -18.65 -17.07
CA GLY A 2 2.84 -17.37 -16.34
C GLY A 2 1.75 -16.95 -15.34
N GLU A 3 0.54 -17.51 -15.45
CA GLU A 3 -0.63 -17.10 -14.66
C GLU A 3 -0.53 -17.55 -13.18
N LYS A 4 -0.16 -18.81 -12.93
CA LYS A 4 0.05 -19.36 -11.57
C LYS A 4 1.09 -18.57 -10.76
N ARG A 5 2.18 -18.11 -11.42
CA ARG A 5 3.25 -17.30 -10.80
C ARG A 5 2.72 -15.96 -10.31
N ASN A 6 1.96 -15.28 -11.16
CA ASN A 6 1.40 -13.98 -10.81
C ASN A 6 0.43 -14.14 -9.62
N ILE A 7 -0.28 -15.28 -9.52
CA ILE A 7 -1.28 -15.53 -8.46
C ILE A 7 -0.58 -15.72 -7.11
N LEU A 8 0.54 -16.44 -7.07
CA LEU A 8 1.28 -16.64 -5.82
C LEU A 8 1.77 -15.30 -5.24
N LEU A 9 2.30 -14.41 -6.08
CA LEU A 9 2.71 -13.07 -5.64
C LEU A 9 1.55 -12.23 -5.16
N TYR A 10 0.41 -12.33 -5.84
CA TYR A 10 -0.83 -11.68 -5.40
C TYR A 10 -1.21 -12.14 -3.99
N ILE A 11 -1.19 -13.45 -3.73
CA ILE A 11 -1.48 -14.01 -2.41
C ILE A 11 -0.46 -13.53 -1.36
N ILE A 12 0.83 -13.49 -1.70
CA ILE A 12 1.87 -12.98 -0.80
C ILE A 12 1.63 -11.50 -0.46
N THR A 13 1.30 -10.67 -1.44
CA THR A 13 0.96 -9.25 -1.18
C THR A 13 -0.29 -9.11 -0.30
N TRP A 14 -1.29 -9.99 -0.46
CA TRP A 14 -2.45 -10.06 0.43
C TRP A 14 -2.08 -10.39 1.87
N ILE A 15 -1.29 -11.44 2.07
CA ILE A 15 -0.85 -11.86 3.41
C ILE A 15 0.01 -10.76 4.05
N ALA A 16 0.92 -10.14 3.28
CA ALA A 16 1.75 -9.05 3.76
C ALA A 16 0.91 -7.84 4.20
N GLY A 17 -0.11 -7.47 3.44
CA GLY A 17 -1.04 -6.40 3.80
C GLY A 17 -1.82 -6.71 5.08
N LEU A 18 -2.38 -7.92 5.20
CA LEU A 18 -3.09 -8.35 6.40
C LEU A 18 -2.17 -8.35 7.64
N PHE A 19 -0.98 -8.91 7.50
CA PHE A 19 0.02 -8.92 8.57
C PHE A 19 0.37 -7.49 9.00
N PHE A 20 0.54 -6.58 8.05
CA PHE A 20 0.84 -5.18 8.33
C PHE A 20 -0.30 -4.48 9.07
N ILE A 21 -1.57 -4.69 8.69
CA ILE A 21 -2.73 -4.10 9.39
C ILE A 21 -2.80 -4.60 10.84
N LEU A 22 -2.66 -5.91 11.06
CA LEU A 22 -2.68 -6.50 12.39
C LEU A 22 -1.52 -6.00 13.26
N LEU A 23 -0.35 -5.83 12.66
CA LEU A 23 0.80 -5.26 13.33
C LEU A 23 0.50 -3.80 13.70
N LYS A 24 0.12 -2.96 12.73
CA LYS A 24 -0.18 -1.53 12.92
C LYS A 24 -1.17 -1.28 14.07
N GLY A 25 -2.23 -2.10 14.19
CA GLY A 25 -3.18 -2.04 15.30
C GLY A 25 -2.55 -2.22 16.68
N ARG A 26 -1.63 -3.18 16.85
CA ARG A 26 -0.91 -3.40 18.12
C ARG A 26 0.14 -2.33 18.44
N TRP A 27 0.77 -1.73 17.43
CA TRP A 27 1.76 -0.67 17.66
C TRP A 27 1.09 0.65 18.07
N LEU A 28 -0.12 0.93 17.56
CA LEU A 28 -0.89 2.14 17.90
C LEU A 28 -1.34 2.18 19.37
N GLU A 29 -1.56 1.04 20.02
CA GLU A 29 -1.95 0.99 21.43
C GLU A 29 -0.78 1.21 22.41
N GLY A 30 0.47 1.00 21.99
CA GLY A 30 1.64 1.02 22.87
C GLY A 30 2.44 2.32 22.93
N LEU A 31 2.34 3.19 21.92
CA LEU A 31 3.20 4.36 21.76
C LEU A 31 2.37 5.55 21.28
N GLY A 32 2.01 6.45 22.21
CA GLY A 32 1.09 7.56 21.97
C GLY A 32 1.35 8.36 20.69
N SER A 33 0.35 8.37 19.81
CA SER A 33 -0.08 9.40 18.83
C SER A 33 0.93 10.25 18.03
N THR A 34 2.25 10.01 18.08
CA THR A 34 3.27 10.83 17.37
C THR A 34 4.27 9.97 16.62
N MET A 35 3.79 8.94 15.91
CA MET A 35 4.65 8.06 15.12
C MET A 35 4.58 8.36 13.62
N LEU A 36 5.71 8.17 12.98
CA LEU A 36 5.94 8.24 11.55
C LEU A 36 4.97 7.28 10.85
N ASP A 37 4.02 7.81 10.08
CA ASP A 37 2.92 7.04 9.48
C ASP A 37 3.31 6.56 8.08
N LEU A 38 3.87 5.35 8.03
CA LEU A 38 4.18 4.67 6.79
C LEU A 38 2.95 3.90 6.28
N ASP A 39 2.49 4.23 5.09
CA ASP A 39 1.38 3.48 4.45
C ASP A 39 1.91 2.42 3.48
N LEU A 40 2.17 1.23 4.03
CA LEU A 40 2.61 0.09 3.24
C LEU A 40 1.50 -0.42 2.32
N ILE A 41 0.23 -0.28 2.72
CA ILE A 41 -0.91 -0.75 1.92
C ILE A 41 -1.00 0.05 0.63
N LEU A 42 -0.83 1.37 0.71
CA LEU A 42 -0.74 2.25 -0.45
C LEU A 42 0.37 1.86 -1.41
N ILE A 43 1.57 1.56 -0.89
CA ILE A 43 2.70 1.10 -1.71
C ILE A 43 2.35 -0.22 -2.41
N LEU A 44 1.69 -1.15 -1.72
CA LEU A 44 1.25 -2.43 -2.29
C LEU A 44 0.15 -2.24 -3.35
N ILE A 45 -0.78 -1.30 -3.16
CA ILE A 45 -1.78 -0.92 -4.17
C ILE A 45 -1.08 -0.43 -5.44
N ALA A 46 -0.12 0.50 -5.30
CA ALA A 46 0.64 1.03 -6.43
C ALA A 46 1.43 -0.07 -7.16
N TYR A 47 2.04 -0.99 -6.42
CA TYR A 47 2.77 -2.12 -6.99
C TYR A 47 1.85 -3.07 -7.77
N LEU A 48 0.71 -3.42 -7.17
CA LEU A 48 -0.29 -4.29 -7.80
C LEU A 48 -0.90 -3.65 -9.04
N TYR A 49 -1.13 -2.33 -9.00
CA TYR A 49 -1.61 -1.58 -10.15
C TYR A 49 -0.61 -1.69 -11.31
N LEU A 50 0.69 -1.48 -11.06
CA LEU A 50 1.73 -1.60 -12.07
C LEU A 50 1.85 -3.02 -12.64
N ARG A 51 1.83 -4.06 -11.79
CA ARG A 51 2.16 -5.43 -12.21
C ARG A 51 0.96 -6.29 -12.63
N ARG A 52 -0.25 -5.99 -12.16
CA ARG A 52 -1.48 -6.77 -12.42
C ARG A 52 -2.67 -5.92 -12.90
N GLY A 53 -2.52 -4.61 -13.00
CA GLY A 53 -3.53 -3.70 -13.51
C GLY A 53 -4.58 -3.27 -12.46
N GLY A 54 -5.48 -2.40 -12.90
CA GLY A 54 -6.44 -1.71 -12.02
C GLY A 54 -7.43 -2.64 -11.30
N VAL A 55 -7.90 -3.72 -11.94
CA VAL A 55 -8.90 -4.61 -11.33
C VAL A 55 -8.32 -5.35 -10.12
N ALA A 56 -7.13 -5.94 -10.26
CA ALA A 56 -6.48 -6.66 -9.17
C ALA A 56 -6.10 -5.72 -8.02
N ALA A 57 -5.60 -4.52 -8.34
CA ALA A 57 -5.31 -3.49 -7.35
C ALA A 57 -6.58 -3.00 -6.64
N GLY A 58 -7.70 -2.89 -7.35
CA GLY A 58 -9.01 -2.53 -6.81
C GLY A 58 -9.55 -3.56 -5.83
N CYS A 59 -9.53 -4.85 -6.19
CA CYS A 59 -9.93 -5.91 -5.27
C CYS A 59 -9.07 -5.93 -4.00
N PHE A 60 -7.76 -5.71 -4.13
CA PHE A 60 -6.86 -5.60 -3.00
C PHE A 60 -7.15 -4.36 -2.14
N ALA A 61 -7.26 -3.17 -2.74
CA ALA A 61 -7.56 -1.91 -2.05
C ALA A 61 -8.87 -1.99 -1.27
N PHE A 62 -9.93 -2.49 -1.90
CA PHE A 62 -11.22 -2.70 -1.27
C PHE A 62 -11.13 -3.68 -0.10
N GLY A 63 -10.49 -4.84 -0.31
CA GLY A 63 -10.37 -5.86 0.73
C GLY A 63 -9.54 -5.40 1.93
N GLN A 64 -8.38 -4.79 1.70
CA GLN A 64 -7.54 -4.26 2.76
C GLN A 64 -8.22 -3.10 3.50
N GLY A 65 -8.92 -2.22 2.77
CA GLY A 65 -9.71 -1.16 3.37
C GLY A 65 -10.83 -1.70 4.27
N PHE A 66 -11.52 -2.74 3.82
CA PHE A 66 -12.61 -3.36 4.59
C PHE A 66 -12.09 -4.03 5.87
N VAL A 67 -10.95 -4.71 5.77
CA VAL A 67 -10.25 -5.27 6.95
C VAL A 67 -9.86 -4.15 7.90
N MET A 68 -9.25 -3.08 7.40
CA MET A 68 -8.85 -1.94 8.24
C MET A 68 -10.05 -1.27 8.90
N ASP A 69 -11.17 -1.07 8.20
CA ASP A 69 -12.41 -0.55 8.78
C ASP A 69 -12.96 -1.44 9.90
N THR A 70 -12.78 -2.76 9.80
CA THR A 70 -13.22 -3.72 10.82
C THR A 70 -12.36 -3.66 12.08
N PHE A 71 -11.03 -3.50 11.92
CA PHE A 71 -10.07 -3.54 13.03
C PHE A 71 -9.72 -2.18 13.63
N SER A 72 -9.94 -1.07 12.92
CA SER A 72 -9.58 0.28 13.37
C SER A 72 -10.53 0.87 14.42
N GLY A 73 -11.71 0.28 14.62
CA GLY A 73 -12.75 0.84 15.48
C GLY A 73 -13.33 2.19 14.99
N GLY A 74 -12.94 2.63 13.78
CA GLY A 74 -13.37 3.88 13.17
C GLY A 74 -14.69 3.77 12.41
N PHE A 75 -14.95 4.77 11.55
CA PHE A 75 -16.15 4.78 10.71
C PHE A 75 -16.09 3.69 9.65
N LYS A 76 -17.16 2.88 9.58
CA LYS A 76 -17.29 1.81 8.58
C LYS A 76 -17.26 2.41 7.17
N GLY A 77 -16.34 1.95 6.34
CA GLY A 77 -16.18 2.39 4.96
C GLY A 77 -15.16 3.51 4.74
N LEU A 78 -14.57 4.06 5.80
CA LEU A 78 -13.62 5.17 5.70
C LEU A 78 -12.35 4.75 4.95
N PHE A 79 -11.70 3.67 5.38
CA PHE A 79 -10.46 3.18 4.77
C PHE A 79 -10.70 2.53 3.42
N VAL A 80 -11.85 1.87 3.22
CA VAL A 80 -12.27 1.41 1.87
C VAL A 80 -12.31 2.59 0.90
N PHE A 81 -12.97 3.68 1.28
CA PHE A 81 -13.08 4.86 0.43
C PHE A 81 -11.71 5.48 0.14
N LEU A 82 -10.88 5.65 1.18
CA LEU A 82 -9.55 6.24 1.04
C LEU A 82 -8.66 5.43 0.11
N TYR A 83 -8.60 4.10 0.27
CA TYR A 83 -7.76 3.26 -0.59
C TYR A 83 -8.27 3.18 -2.04
N LEU A 84 -9.58 3.28 -2.26
CA LEU A 84 -10.12 3.37 -3.62
C LEU A 84 -9.79 4.72 -4.28
N ILE A 85 -9.84 5.83 -3.53
CA ILE A 85 -9.39 7.13 -4.05
C ILE A 85 -7.89 7.13 -4.30
N SER A 86 -7.09 6.58 -3.40
CA SER A 86 -5.66 6.43 -3.59
C SER A 86 -5.36 5.64 -4.86
N LEU A 87 -6.09 4.55 -5.12
CA LEU A 87 -6.01 3.81 -6.38
C LEU A 87 -6.41 4.67 -7.59
N ALA A 88 -7.48 5.45 -7.51
CA ALA A 88 -7.87 6.35 -8.60
C ALA A 88 -6.81 7.43 -8.87
N CYS A 89 -6.17 7.95 -7.82
CA CYS A 89 -5.06 8.90 -7.89
C CYS A 89 -3.83 8.25 -8.57
N ILE A 90 -3.46 7.04 -8.14
CA ILE A 90 -2.39 6.25 -8.77
C ILE A 90 -2.71 6.02 -10.25
N ALA A 91 -3.94 5.64 -10.57
CA ALA A 91 -4.36 5.38 -11.94
C ALA A 91 -4.28 6.65 -12.80
N LEU A 92 -4.69 7.81 -12.28
CA LEU A 92 -4.60 9.08 -12.97
C LEU A 92 -3.15 9.51 -13.18
N LEU A 93 -2.33 9.50 -12.12
CA LEU A 93 -0.94 9.92 -12.17
C LEU A 93 -0.07 8.99 -13.01
N SER A 94 -0.37 7.69 -13.03
CA SER A 94 0.35 6.71 -13.86
C SER A 94 0.24 6.98 -15.36
N ARG A 95 -0.78 7.74 -15.81
CA ARG A 95 -0.92 8.16 -17.21
C ARG A 95 0.10 9.24 -17.60
N PHE A 96 0.50 10.06 -16.64
CA PHE A 96 1.46 11.16 -16.83
C PHE A 96 2.88 10.74 -16.43
N LEU A 97 3.01 9.82 -15.48
CA LEU A 97 4.27 9.42 -14.87
C LEU A 97 4.46 7.91 -14.97
N HIS A 98 5.58 7.51 -15.57
CA HIS A 98 5.93 6.10 -15.69
C HIS A 98 6.29 5.50 -14.32
N LEU A 99 5.41 4.61 -13.83
CA LEU A 99 5.59 3.85 -12.59
C LEU A 99 6.74 2.83 -12.65
N ASP A 100 7.27 2.51 -13.83
CA ASP A 100 8.47 1.66 -13.95
C ASP A 100 9.76 2.39 -13.54
N ASN A 101 9.76 3.74 -13.53
CA ASN A 101 10.91 4.51 -13.08
C ASN A 101 10.83 4.80 -11.57
N PRO A 102 11.95 4.72 -10.83
CA PRO A 102 11.96 4.96 -9.39
C PRO A 102 11.51 6.38 -9.03
N ARG A 103 11.81 7.37 -9.89
CA ARG A 103 11.32 8.76 -9.73
C ARG A 103 9.80 8.86 -9.86
N GLY A 104 9.22 8.11 -10.79
CA GLY A 104 7.76 8.05 -10.97
C GLY A 104 7.08 7.39 -9.78
N GLN A 105 7.67 6.31 -9.23
CA GLN A 105 7.17 5.63 -8.04
C GLN A 105 7.10 6.56 -6.82
N VAL A 106 8.19 7.29 -6.55
CA VAL A 106 8.23 8.27 -5.44
C VAL A 106 7.14 9.32 -5.61
N PHE A 107 6.99 9.90 -6.80
CA PHE A 107 6.02 10.97 -7.03
C PHE A 107 4.57 10.47 -6.96
N VAL A 108 4.27 9.34 -7.62
CA VAL A 108 2.91 8.78 -7.66
C VAL A 108 2.46 8.35 -6.26
N VAL A 109 3.32 7.64 -5.52
CA VAL A 109 3.00 7.19 -4.15
C VAL A 109 2.92 8.37 -3.20
N GLY A 110 3.86 9.32 -3.28
CA GLY A 110 3.84 10.52 -2.44
C GLY A 110 2.59 11.38 -2.65
N ALA A 111 2.20 11.60 -3.91
CA ALA A 111 0.99 12.34 -4.23
C ALA A 111 -0.29 11.60 -3.77
N ALA A 112 -0.37 10.28 -3.99
CA ALA A 112 -1.48 9.48 -3.51
C ALA A 112 -1.60 9.49 -1.98
N TRP A 113 -0.46 9.38 -1.28
CA TRP A 113 -0.41 9.47 0.19
C TRP A 113 -0.90 10.83 0.67
N LEU A 114 -0.47 11.92 0.01
CA LEU A 114 -0.89 13.27 0.37
C LEU A 114 -2.41 13.44 0.22
N VAL A 115 -2.97 12.99 -0.92
CA VAL A 115 -4.42 13.00 -1.15
C VAL A 115 -5.15 12.20 -0.08
N GLU A 116 -4.64 11.01 0.25
CA GLU A 116 -5.21 10.15 1.28
C GLU A 116 -5.25 10.84 2.65
N LYS A 117 -4.15 11.44 3.10
CA LYS A 117 -4.09 12.12 4.42
C LYS A 117 -4.92 13.38 4.47
N VAL A 118 -4.95 14.17 3.39
CA VAL A 118 -5.82 15.35 3.30
C VAL A 118 -7.29 14.93 3.39
N LEU A 119 -7.71 13.89 2.66
CA LEU A 119 -9.08 13.40 2.71
C LEU A 119 -9.43 12.77 4.05
N PHE A 120 -8.53 11.99 4.64
CA PHE A 120 -8.73 11.44 5.98
C PHE A 120 -8.93 12.56 7.01
N GLY A 121 -8.08 13.58 7.01
CA GLY A 121 -8.21 14.74 7.89
C GLY A 121 -9.51 15.51 7.65
N ALA A 122 -9.87 15.76 6.39
CA ALA A 122 -11.12 16.43 6.03
C ALA A 122 -12.35 15.63 6.53
N MET A 123 -12.34 14.31 6.36
CA MET A 123 -13.41 13.45 6.85
C MET A 123 -13.51 13.51 8.37
N LEU A 124 -12.39 13.40 9.09
CA LEU A 124 -12.40 13.51 10.56
C LEU A 124 -12.98 14.85 11.04
N LEU A 125 -12.65 15.95 10.37
CA LEU A 125 -13.24 17.27 10.67
C LEU A 125 -14.76 17.28 10.44
N THR A 126 -15.24 16.73 9.32
CA THR A 126 -16.70 16.63 9.05
C THR A 126 -17.42 15.72 10.04
N LEU A 127 -16.72 14.75 10.63
CA LEU A 127 -17.24 13.81 11.62
C LEU A 127 -17.20 14.38 13.04
N GLY A 128 -16.81 15.66 13.19
CA GLY A 128 -16.83 16.39 14.46
C GLY A 128 -15.59 16.18 15.33
N SER A 129 -14.53 15.59 14.78
CA SER A 129 -13.26 15.46 15.50
C SER A 129 -12.55 16.82 15.59
N GLN A 130 -12.09 17.19 16.79
CA GLN A 130 -11.25 18.37 16.97
C GLN A 130 -9.80 18.00 16.61
N LEU A 131 -9.41 18.25 15.36
CA LEU A 131 -8.00 18.18 14.98
C LEU A 131 -7.30 19.48 15.42
N VAL A 132 -6.54 19.40 16.51
CA VAL A 132 -5.54 20.41 16.85
C VAL A 132 -4.23 19.95 16.24
N LEU A 133 -3.78 20.63 15.18
CA LEU A 133 -2.47 20.37 14.58
C LEU A 133 -1.44 21.26 15.25
N GLU A 134 -0.53 20.67 16.02
CA GLU A 134 0.62 21.38 16.55
C GLU A 134 1.74 21.44 15.50
N GLY A 135 2.66 22.41 15.63
CA GLY A 135 3.77 22.56 14.68
C GLY A 135 4.67 21.30 14.59
N LYS A 136 4.75 20.52 15.68
CA LYS A 136 5.45 19.23 15.72
C LYS A 136 4.77 18.18 14.82
N ASP A 137 3.45 18.19 14.74
CA ASP A 137 2.67 17.24 13.94
C ASP A 137 2.87 17.49 12.44
N ILE A 138 2.99 18.75 12.03
CA ILE A 138 3.29 19.13 10.65
C ILE A 138 4.66 18.59 10.21
N TRP A 139 5.68 18.73 11.07
CA TRP A 139 7.01 18.19 10.77
C TRP A 139 6.99 16.66 10.63
N LEU A 140 6.26 15.98 11.51
CA LEU A 140 6.08 14.52 11.45
C LEU A 140 5.31 14.07 10.20
N LEU A 141 4.32 14.84 9.74
CA LEU A 141 3.61 14.57 8.50
C LEU A 141 4.53 14.69 7.29
N ILE A 142 5.37 15.74 7.22
CA ILE A 142 6.35 15.91 6.15
C ILE A 142 7.35 14.75 6.16
N LEU A 143 7.86 14.37 7.33
CA LEU A 143 8.76 13.24 7.45
C LEU A 143 8.11 11.93 6.99
N SER A 144 6.85 11.70 7.38
CA SER A 144 6.07 10.51 7.00
C SER A 144 5.82 10.45 5.49
N LEU A 145 5.53 11.59 4.86
CA LEU A 145 5.41 11.71 3.41
C LEU A 145 6.71 11.31 2.72
N VAL A 146 7.84 11.90 3.13
CA VAL A 146 9.15 11.64 2.50
C VAL A 146 9.52 10.17 2.66
N VAL A 147 9.39 9.62 3.87
CA VAL A 147 9.73 8.22 4.13
C VAL A 147 8.82 7.27 3.37
N SER A 148 7.51 7.51 3.32
CA SER A 148 6.57 6.67 2.54
C SER A 148 6.88 6.72 1.04
N ALA A 149 7.15 7.91 0.50
CA ALA A 149 7.47 8.10 -0.91
C ALA A 149 8.81 7.42 -1.28
N MET A 150 9.83 7.54 -0.42
CA MET A 150 11.14 6.90 -0.63
C MET A 150 11.12 5.39 -0.38
N ALA A 151 10.22 4.89 0.47
CA ALA A 151 10.03 3.47 0.69
C ALA A 151 9.48 2.77 -0.57
N ALA A 152 8.69 3.46 -1.40
CA ALA A 152 8.10 2.89 -2.60
C ALA A 152 9.11 2.19 -3.54
N PRO A 153 10.19 2.84 -4.03
CA PRO A 153 11.15 2.16 -4.91
C PRO A 153 11.90 1.01 -4.24
N VAL A 154 12.14 1.10 -2.94
CA VAL A 154 12.77 0.03 -2.16
C VAL A 154 11.85 -1.19 -2.09
N CYS A 155 10.58 -0.98 -1.75
CA CYS A 155 9.57 -2.03 -1.69
C CYS A 155 9.31 -2.65 -3.08
N PHE A 156 9.22 -1.84 -4.13
CA PHE A 156 9.03 -2.34 -5.50
C PHE A 156 10.20 -3.24 -5.92
N SER A 157 11.43 -2.79 -5.67
CA SER A 157 12.63 -3.57 -5.97
C SER A 157 12.68 -4.89 -5.20
N PHE A 158 12.29 -4.86 -3.91
CA PHE A 158 12.21 -6.07 -3.09
C PHE A 158 11.16 -7.06 -3.61
N LEU A 159 9.95 -6.58 -3.94
CA LEU A 159 8.87 -7.41 -4.48
C LEU A 159 9.20 -7.97 -5.86
N ASP A 160 9.90 -7.21 -6.70
CA ASP A 160 10.37 -7.69 -8.00
C ASP A 160 11.45 -8.78 -7.85
N ARG A 161 12.37 -8.65 -6.87
CA ARG A 161 13.32 -9.73 -6.55
C ARG A 161 12.61 -10.98 -6.04
N LEU A 162 11.61 -10.81 -5.17
CA LEU A 162 10.79 -11.91 -4.68
C LEU A 162 10.07 -12.62 -5.83
N LYS A 163 9.55 -11.84 -6.81
CA LYS A 163 8.94 -12.37 -8.03
C LYS A 163 9.91 -13.21 -8.86
N VAL A 164 11.16 -12.79 -8.98
CA VAL A 164 12.19 -13.55 -9.70
C VAL A 164 12.56 -14.83 -8.92
N ALA A 165 12.84 -14.74 -7.63
CA ALA A 165 13.20 -15.91 -6.80
C ALA A 165 12.10 -16.99 -6.75
N VAL A 166 10.84 -16.55 -6.65
CA VAL A 166 9.67 -17.45 -6.76
C VAL A 166 9.57 -18.08 -8.16
N SER A 167 10.03 -17.39 -9.20
CA SER A 167 10.07 -17.93 -10.55
C SER A 167 11.15 -19.02 -10.70
N ASP A 168 12.34 -18.80 -10.14
CA ASP A 168 13.48 -19.70 -10.28
C ASP A 168 13.28 -21.03 -9.53
N SER A 169 12.85 -20.97 -8.26
CA SER A 169 12.58 -22.16 -7.42
C SER A 169 11.51 -23.10 -7.99
N ASN A 170 10.62 -22.59 -8.84
CA ASN A 170 9.57 -23.38 -9.46
C ASN A 170 9.99 -23.97 -10.82
N HIS A 171 11.02 -23.38 -11.46
CA HIS A 171 11.62 -23.95 -12.67
C HIS A 171 12.42 -25.21 -12.32
N GLU A 172 13.23 -25.16 -11.26
CA GLU A 172 13.96 -26.32 -10.74
C GLU A 172 13.01 -27.47 -10.37
N ARG A 173 11.88 -27.16 -9.70
CA ARG A 173 10.89 -28.17 -9.33
C ARG A 173 10.25 -28.90 -10.52
N LYS A 174 10.09 -28.24 -11.67
CA LYS A 174 9.54 -28.88 -12.87
C LYS A 174 10.52 -29.83 -13.52
N ILE A 175 11.79 -29.45 -13.58
CA ILE A 175 12.84 -30.30 -14.16
C ILE A 175 12.95 -31.61 -13.36
N VAL A 176 12.88 -31.55 -12.04
CA VAL A 176 12.90 -32.74 -11.17
C VAL A 176 11.68 -33.66 -11.38
N LEU A 177 10.51 -33.10 -11.65
CA LEU A 177 9.27 -33.86 -11.88
C LEU A 177 9.15 -34.44 -13.29
N GLU A 178 9.85 -33.90 -14.29
CA GLU A 178 9.90 -34.45 -15.65
C GLU A 178 10.99 -35.54 -15.82
N GLN A 179 11.85 -35.71 -14.80
CA GLN A 179 12.89 -36.75 -14.75
C GLN A 179 12.46 -38.02 -13.99
N HIS A 180 11.24 -38.06 -13.47
CA HIS A 180 10.63 -39.20 -12.77
C HIS A 180 9.28 -39.56 -13.38
#